data_AF-A0AAN2L5W0-F1
#
_entry.id   AF-A0AAN2L5W0-F1
#
_cell.length_a   1.000
_cell.length_b   1.000
_cell.length_c   1.000
_cell.angle_alpha   90.00
_cell.angle_beta   90.00
_cell.angle_gamma   90.00
#
_symmetry.space_group_name_H-M   'P 1'
#
loop_
_entity.id
_entity.type
_entity.pdbx_description
1 polymer ?
#
loop_
_entity_poly.entity_id
_entity_poly.type
_entity_poly.pdbx_seq_one_letter_code
_entity_poly.pdbx_strand_id
1 'polypeptide(L)' 'MNPEALVLLVTREMPYGKYQGRLIADLPGHYLNWFARQGFPKGELGSLLALMHEVDHNGLSDLLVPLRKKYPRPRT' A
#
# COMPACT_ATOMS: atom_id res chain seq x y z
N MET A 1 -7.94 -12.05 6.91
CA MET A 1 -7.66 -10.67 6.47
C MET A 1 -8.12 -9.72 7.57
N ASN A 2 -7.23 -8.87 8.11
CA ASN A 2 -7.65 -7.80 9.03
C ASN A 2 -8.14 -6.60 8.19
N PRO A 3 -9.42 -6.19 8.28
CA PRO A 3 -9.96 -5.04 7.54
C PRO A 3 -9.20 -3.74 7.77
N GLU A 4 -8.57 -3.61 8.94
CA GLU A 4 -7.76 -2.44 9.31
C GLU A 4 -6.53 -2.29 8.40
N ALA A 5 -5.99 -3.40 7.88
CA ALA A 5 -4.83 -3.35 7.00
C ALA A 5 -5.15 -2.65 5.67
N LEU A 6 -6.36 -2.81 5.13
CA LEU A 6 -6.79 -2.10 3.92
C LEU A 6 -6.91 -0.58 4.15
N VAL A 7 -7.32 -0.17 5.35
CA VAL A 7 -7.33 1.24 5.75
C VAL A 7 -5.91 1.78 5.82
N LEU A 8 -4.97 0.99 6.35
CA LEU A 8 -3.56 1.37 6.40
C LEU A 8 -2.94 1.54 5.00
N LEU A 9 -3.37 0.77 3.98
CA LEU A 9 -2.89 0.98 2.61
C LEU A 9 -3.18 2.39 2.10
N VAL A 10 -4.35 2.94 2.44
CA VAL A 10 -4.82 4.25 1.93
C VAL A 10 -4.49 5.42 2.87
N THR A 11 -3.93 5.17 4.05
CA THR A 11 -3.59 6.20 5.05
C THR A 11 -2.11 6.25 5.40
N ARG A 12 -1.38 5.14 5.26
CA ARG A 12 0.03 5.07 5.58
C ARG A 12 0.88 5.46 4.38
N GLU A 13 1.80 6.36 4.60
CA GLU A 13 2.81 6.74 3.62
C GLU A 13 4.05 5.86 3.74
N MET A 14 4.72 5.65 2.61
CA MET A 14 6.01 4.99 2.54
C MET A 14 7.03 5.85 3.32
N PRO A 15 7.71 5.29 4.34
CA PRO A 15 8.57 6.07 5.23
C PRO A 15 9.95 6.38 4.65
N TYR A 16 10.38 5.70 3.59
CA TYR A 16 11.71 5.85 3.01
C TYR A 16 11.77 5.45 1.54
N GLY A 17 12.93 5.68 0.92
CA GLY A 17 13.24 5.25 -0.44
C GLY A 17 12.67 6.17 -1.52
N LYS A 18 12.67 5.68 -2.77
CA LYS A 18 12.30 6.48 -3.95
C LYS A 18 10.88 7.06 -3.88
N TYR A 19 9.96 6.38 -3.20
CA TYR A 19 8.55 6.77 -3.09
C TYR A 19 8.19 7.27 -1.69
N GLN A 20 9.15 7.76 -0.91
CA GLN A 20 8.89 8.33 0.40
C GLN A 20 7.78 9.41 0.35
N GLY A 21 6.87 9.39 1.32
CA GLY A 21 5.73 10.32 1.39
C GLY A 21 4.59 10.00 0.42
N ARG A 22 4.64 8.87 -0.28
CA ARG A 22 3.53 8.36 -1.11
C ARG A 22 2.74 7.32 -0.31
N LEU A 23 1.41 7.35 -0.41
CA LEU A 23 0.57 6.31 0.20
C LEU A 23 0.93 4.93 -0.35
N ILE A 24 0.86 3.90 0.49
CA ILE A 24 1.15 2.53 0.08
C ILE A 24 0.24 2.11 -1.09
N ALA A 25 -1.04 2.50 -1.05
CA ALA A 25 -2.01 2.28 -2.12
C ALA A 25 -1.68 2.96 -3.46
N ASP A 26 -0.75 3.93 -3.47
CA ASP A 26 -0.34 4.67 -4.67
C ASP A 26 1.04 4.24 -5.17
N LEU A 27 1.66 3.24 -4.55
CA LEU A 27 2.96 2.71 -4.96
C LEU A 27 2.84 2.02 -6.33
N PRO A 28 3.77 2.25 -7.26
CA PRO A 28 3.71 1.58 -8.56
C PRO A 28 3.92 0.07 -8.46
N GLY A 29 3.19 -0.70 -9.28
CA GLY A 29 3.30 -2.17 -9.32
C GLY A 29 4.73 -2.69 -9.54
N HIS A 30 5.55 -2.02 -10.37
CA HIS A 30 6.96 -2.42 -10.56
C HIS A 30 7.80 -2.31 -9.27
N TYR A 31 7.45 -1.39 -8.38
CA TYR A 31 8.13 -1.22 -7.09
C TYR A 31 7.71 -2.31 -6.10
N LEU A 32 6.43 -2.66 -6.09
CA LEU A 32 5.89 -3.76 -5.31
C LEU A 32 6.47 -5.11 -5.78
N ASN A 33 6.56 -5.32 -7.10
CA ASN A 33 7.18 -6.52 -7.69
C ASN A 33 8.67 -6.62 -7.34
N TRP A 34 9.39 -5.50 -7.25
CA TRP A 34 10.78 -5.51 -6.80
C TRP A 34 10.89 -6.04 -5.37
N PHE A 35 10.04 -5.58 -4.45
CA PHE A 35 9.98 -6.12 -3.09
C PHE A 35 9.55 -7.58 -3.05
N ALA A 36 8.60 -8.01 -3.88
CA ALA A 36 8.20 -9.42 -3.95
C ALA A 36 9.37 -10.35 -4.36
N ARG A 37 10.33 -9.84 -5.14
CA ARG A 37 11.54 -10.58 -5.54
C ARG A 37 12.66 -10.52 -4.50
N GLN A 38 12.86 -9.37 -3.85
CA GLN A 38 13.93 -9.18 -2.87
C GLN A 38 13.55 -9.66 -1.46
N GLY A 39 12.25 -9.74 -1.17
CA GLY A 39 11.68 -9.93 0.15
C GLY A 39 11.14 -8.63 0.73
N PHE A 40 10.02 -8.73 1.43
CA PHE A 40 9.42 -7.61 2.15
C PHE A 40 10.16 -7.37 3.47
N PRO A 41 10.26 -6.09 3.93
CA PRO A 41 10.85 -5.80 5.24
C PRO A 41 10.05 -6.47 6.36
N LYS A 42 10.67 -6.71 7.52
CA LYS A 42 9.94 -7.27 8.66
C LYS A 42 8.99 -6.23 9.28
N GLY A 43 7.92 -6.71 9.91
CA GLY A 43 6.95 -5.89 10.63
C GLY A 43 5.80 -5.37 9.77
N GLU A 44 5.06 -4.39 10.31
CA GLU A 44 3.82 -3.87 9.72
C GLU A 44 4.00 -3.41 8.27
N LEU A 45 5.06 -2.64 7.99
CA LEU A 45 5.31 -2.11 6.65
C LEU A 45 5.43 -3.22 5.60
N GLY A 46 6.16 -4.30 5.90
CA GLY A 46 6.30 -5.41 4.95
C GLY A 46 5.00 -6.14 4.70
N SER A 47 4.20 -6.34 5.76
CA SER A 47 2.87 -6.92 5.63
C SER A 47 1.96 -6.05 4.76
N LEU A 48 2.03 -4.72 4.89
CA LEU A 48 1.27 -3.79 4.04
C LEU A 48 1.76 -3.79 2.59
N LEU A 49 3.08 -3.85 2.35
CA LEU A 49 3.64 -3.93 1.00
C LEU A 49 3.28 -5.26 0.31
N ALA A 50 3.32 -6.37 1.06
CA ALA A 50 2.91 -7.68 0.57
C ALA A 50 1.41 -7.68 0.22
N LEU A 51 0.57 -7.16 1.12
CA LEU A 51 -0.86 -7.01 0.88
C LEU A 51 -1.14 -6.13 -0.35
N MET A 52 -0.45 -5.00 -0.48
CA MET A 52 -0.64 -4.12 -1.64
C MET A 52 -0.21 -4.80 -2.94
N HIS A 53 0.89 -5.56 -2.92
CA HIS A 53 1.33 -6.36 -4.06
C HIS A 53 0.26 -7.39 -4.46
N GLU A 54 -0.35 -8.09 -3.50
CA GLU A 54 -1.45 -9.02 -3.78
C GLU A 54 -2.67 -8.31 -4.38
N VAL A 55 -3.05 -7.13 -3.86
CA VAL A 55 -4.16 -6.34 -4.39
C VAL A 55 -3.89 -5.90 -5.84
N ASP A 56 -2.69 -5.39 -6.12
CA ASP A 56 -2.27 -4.96 -7.46
C ASP A 56 -2.21 -6.15 -8.44
N HIS A 57 -1.58 -7.26 -8.02
CA HIS A 57 -1.41 -8.45 -8.85
C HIS A 57 -2.75 -9.10 -9.25
N ASN A 58 -3.75 -9.04 -8.38
CA ASN A 58 -5.09 -9.56 -8.65
C ASN A 58 -6.05 -8.53 -9.29
N GLY A 59 -5.60 -7.30 -9.57
CA GLY A 59 -6.43 -6.25 -10.13
C GLY A 59 -7.55 -5.77 -9.20
N LEU A 60 -7.35 -5.85 -7.87
CA LEU A 60 -8.36 -5.55 -6.85
C LEU A 60 -8.28 -4.13 -6.31
N SER A 61 -7.57 -3.22 -6.99
CA SER A 61 -7.36 -1.84 -6.54
C SER A 61 -8.67 -1.05 -6.33
N ASP A 62 -9.74 -1.42 -7.05
CA ASP A 62 -11.06 -0.81 -6.90
C ASP A 62 -11.66 -0.99 -5.50
N LEU A 63 -11.26 -2.04 -4.76
CA LEU A 63 -11.67 -2.26 -3.37
C LEU A 63 -11.23 -1.12 -2.44
N LEU A 64 -10.18 -0.38 -2.82
CA LEU A 64 -9.65 0.73 -2.03
C LEU A 64 -10.40 2.04 -2.27
N VAL A 65 -11.15 2.17 -3.38
CA VAL A 65 -11.90 3.38 -3.73
C VAL A 65 -12.83 3.88 -2.61
N PRO A 66 -13.71 3.05 -2.01
CA PRO A 66 -14.56 3.51 -0.91
C PRO A 66 -13.75 3.93 0.32
N LEU A 67 -12.62 3.29 0.59
CA LEU A 67 -11.75 3.62 1.71
C LEU A 67 -11.05 4.98 1.50
N ARG A 68 -10.60 5.27 0.27
CA ARG A 68 -10.01 6.58 -0.07
C ARG A 68 -11.01 7.73 0.07
N LYS A 69 -12.31 7.48 -0.18
CA LYS A 69 -13.37 8.47 0.06
C LYS A 69 -13.61 8.71 1.55
N LYS A 70 -13.54 7.66 2.37
CA LYS A 70 -13.72 7.74 3.82
C LYS A 70 -12.52 8.37 4.53
N TYR A 71 -11.31 8.14 4.03
CA TYR A 71 -10.07 8.66 4.58
C TYR A 71 -9.32 9.50 3.52
N PRO A 72 -9.83 10.71 3.19
CA PRO A 72 -9.20 11.56 2.21
C PRO A 72 -7.82 12.03 2.73
N ARG A 73 -6.86 12.16 1.81
CA ARG A 73 -5.56 12.75 2.15
C ARG A 73 -5.79 14.21 2.60
N PRO A 74 -5.24 14.64 3.76
CA PRO A 74 -5.32 16.03 4.16
C PRO A 74 -4.69 16.90 3.06
N ARG A 75 -5.45 17.89 2.58
CA ARG A 75 -4.97 18.91 1.65
C ARG A 75 -4.13 19.90 2.46
N THR A 76 -2.81 19.72 2.45
CA THR A 76 -1.85 20.77 2.83
C THR A 76 -1.79 21.85 1.76
#